data_AF-A0A354JT81-F1
#
_entry.id   AF-A0A354JT81-F1
#
_cell.length_a   1.000
_cell.length_b   1.000
_cell.length_c   1.000
_cell.angle_alpha   90.00
_cell.angle_beta   90.00
_cell.angle_gamma   90.00
#
_symmetry.space_group_name_H-M   'P 1'
#
loop_
_entity.id
_entity.type
_entity.pdbx_description
1 polymer ?
#
loop_
_entity_poly.entity_id
_entity_poly.type
_entity_poly.pdbx_seq_one_letter_code
_entity_poly.pdbx_strand_id
1 'polypeptide(L)' 'MIINFSIQNFGSIKDKQTLTFEADKSDHLESSYIINTNGLRLLKIALIYGS' A
#
# COMPACT_ATOMS: atom_id res chain seq x y z
N MET A 1 -11.47 -4.16 1.23
CA MET A 1 -10.02 -4.14 0.96
C MET A 1 -9.52 -2.73 1.26
N ILE A 2 -8.40 -2.57 1.97
CA ILE A 2 -7.87 -1.25 2.32
C ILE A 2 -7.07 -0.73 1.12
N ILE A 3 -7.45 0.42 0.59
CA ILE A 3 -6.77 1.07 -0.56
C ILE A 3 -5.79 2.13 -0.07
N ASN A 4 -6.19 2.85 0.99
CA ASN A 4 -5.39 3.89 1.63
C ASN A 4 -5.41 3.65 3.14
N PHE A 5 -4.23 3.61 3.75
CA PHE A 5 -4.08 3.59 5.19
C PHE A 5 -3.41 4.91 5.63
N SER A 6 -4.14 5.73 6.38
CA SER A 6 -3.60 6.98 6.90
C SER A 6 -3.41 6.90 8.41
N ILE A 7 -2.27 7.40 8.88
CA ILE A 7 -1.94 7.48 10.30
C ILE A 7 -1.40 8.87 10.64
N GLN A 8 -1.74 9.38 11.81
CA GLN A 8 -1.26 10.66 12.34
C GLN A 8 -1.19 10.56 13.86
N ASN A 9 -0.29 11.31 14.49
CA ASN A 9 -0.12 11.37 15.95
C ASN A 9 0.03 9.99 16.61
N PHE A 10 0.88 9.12 16.06
CA PHE A 10 1.11 7.76 16.56
C PHE A 10 2.61 7.42 16.55
N GLY A 11 3.16 7.07 17.72
CA GLY A 11 4.59 6.78 17.87
C GLY A 11 5.46 7.95 17.38
N SER A 12 6.40 7.67 16.48
CA SER A 12 7.26 8.67 15.83
C SER A 12 6.60 9.45 14.70
N ILE A 13 5.32 9.21 14.40
CA ILE A 13 4.59 9.86 13.29
C ILE A 13 3.78 11.03 13.83
N LYS A 14 4.30 12.24 13.65
CA LYS A 14 3.63 13.50 14.03
C LYS A 14 2.60 13.92 12.97
N ASP A 15 3.06 14.10 11.73
CA ASP A 15 2.23 14.56 10.61
C ASP A 15 1.55 13.39 9.90
N LYS A 16 0.41 13.65 9.24
CA LYS A 16 -0.36 12.63 8.54
C LYS A 16 0.45 11.97 7.43
N GLN A 17 0.69 10.68 7.58
CA GLN A 17 1.28 9.82 6.54
C GLN A 17 0.17 8.97 5.92
N THR A 18 0.23 8.78 4.61
CA THR A 18 -0.72 7.91 3.89
C THR A 18 0.04 6.88 3.09
N LEU A 19 -0.24 5.62 3.37
CA LEU A 19 0.22 4.48 2.61
C LEU A 19 -0.85 4.09 1.59
N THR A 20 -0.51 4.19 0.32
CA THR A 20 -1.38 3.81 -0.80
C THR A 20 -0.99 2.41 -1.28
N PHE A 21 -1.98 1.54 -1.46
CA PHE A 21 -1.78 0.18 -1.98
C PHE A 21 -1.96 0.09 -3.50
N GLU A 22 -2.11 1.22 -4.18
CA GLU A 22 -2.21 1.29 -5.64
C GLU A 22 -0.89 0.86 -6.27
N ALA A 23 -0.96 -0.08 -7.20
CA ALA A 23 0.22 -0.58 -7.87
C ALA A 23 0.78 0.49 -8.83
N ASP A 24 2.11 0.56 -8.90
CA ASP A 24 2.81 1.42 -9.84
C ASP A 24 2.55 0.99 -11.30
N LYS A 25 2.96 1.81 -12.28
CA LYS A 25 2.81 1.53 -13.72
C LYS A 25 3.69 0.38 -14.21
N SER A 26 4.60 -0.13 -13.38
CA SER A 26 5.43 -1.29 -13.67
C SER A 26 4.61 -2.59 -13.71
N ASP A 27 4.88 -3.42 -14.71
CA ASP A 27 4.33 -4.78 -14.84
C ASP A 27 5.23 -5.83 -14.17
N HIS A 28 6.28 -5.40 -13.48
CA HIS A 28 7.25 -6.29 -12.89
C HIS A 28 6.63 -7.11 -11.75
N LEU A 29 6.55 -8.44 -11.95
CA LEU A 29 6.02 -9.42 -10.99
C LEU A 29 4.54 -9.19 -10.61
N GLU A 30 3.72 -8.73 -11.56
CA GLU A 30 2.27 -8.53 -11.37
C GLU A 30 1.57 -9.75 -10.76
N SER A 31 1.81 -10.95 -11.30
CA SER A 31 1.16 -12.18 -10.83
C SER A 31 1.44 -12.48 -9.37
N SER A 32 2.60 -12.05 -8.88
CA SER A 32 3.08 -12.32 -7.52
C SER A 32 2.59 -11.24 -6.55
N TYR A 33 2.70 -9.96 -6.91
CA TYR A 33 2.50 -8.84 -5.99
C TYR A 33 1.22 -8.02 -6.22
N ILE A 34 0.51 -8.20 -7.33
CA ILE A 34 -0.66 -7.40 -7.69
C ILE A 34 -1.94 -8.27 -7.68
N ILE A 35 -3.02 -7.72 -7.13
CA ILE A 35 -4.39 -8.21 -7.26
C ILE A 35 -5.18 -7.19 -8.05
N ASN A 36 -5.88 -7.68 -9.07
CA ASN A 36 -6.89 -6.93 -9.79
C ASN A 36 -8.26 -7.25 -9.18
N THR A 37 -8.90 -6.26 -8.58
CA THR A 37 -10.27 -6.39 -8.06
C THR A 37 -11.04 -5.09 -8.26
N ASN A 38 -12.33 -5.18 -8.60
CA ASN A 38 -13.18 -4.02 -8.88
C ASN A 38 -12.55 -2.99 -9.84
N GLY A 39 -11.76 -3.45 -10.81
CA GLY A 39 -11.07 -2.56 -11.77
C GLY A 39 -9.84 -1.81 -11.21
N LEU A 40 -9.41 -2.12 -9.99
CA LEU A 40 -8.24 -1.51 -9.33
C LEU A 40 -7.06 -2.50 -9.31
N ARG A 41 -5.86 -2.00 -9.64
CA ARG A 41 -4.57 -2.70 -9.49
C ARG A 41 -4.01 -2.41 -8.09
N LEU A 42 -4.05 -3.41 -7.21
CA LEU A 42 -3.69 -3.24 -5.79
C LEU A 42 -2.59 -4.20 -5.36
N LEU A 43 -1.67 -3.75 -4.51
CA LEU A 43 -0.60 -4.57 -3.94
C LEU A 43 -1.15 -5.59 -2.93
N LYS A 44 -0.73 -6.86 -3.05
CA LYS A 44 -1.16 -7.97 -2.17
C LYS A 44 -0.71 -7.79 -0.73
N ILE A 45 0.50 -7.26 -0.54
CA ILE A 45 1.16 -7.12 0.76
C ILE A 45 1.97 -5.82 0.73
N ALA A 46 1.83 -4.99 1.76
CA ALA A 46 2.78 -3.94 2.07
C ALA A 46 3.43 -4.28 3.42
N LEU A 47 4.69 -4.71 3.41
CA LEU A 47 5.48 -4.96 4.62
C LEU A 47 6.21 -3.67 4.98
N ILE A 48 5.77 -3.02 6.06
CA ILE A 48 6.58 -1.98 6.71
C ILE A 48 7.42 -2.70 7.77
N TYR A 49 8.69 -2.95 7.45
CA TYR A 49 9.65 -3.46 8.42
C TYR A 49 10.16 -2.29 9.26
N GLY A 50 9.68 -2.19 10.50
CA GLY A 50 10.21 -1.23 11.49
C GLY A 50 11.37 -1.86 12.26
N SER A 51 12.51 -1.18 12.29
CA SER A 51 13.59 -1.42 13.27
C SER A 51 13.19 -0.90 14.65
#